data_AF-A0A937I4M2-F1
#
_entry.id   AF-A0A937I4M2-F1
#
_cell.length_a   1.000
_cell.length_b   1.000
_cell.length_c   1.000
_cell.angle_alpha   90.00
_cell.angle_beta   90.00
_cell.angle_gamma   90.00
#
_symmetry.space_group_name_H-M   'P 1'
#
loop_
_entity.id
_entity.type
_entity.pdbx_description
1 polymer ?
#
loop_
_entity_poly.entity_id
_entity_poly.type
_entity_poly.pdbx_seq_one_letter_code
_entity_poly.pdbx_strand_id
1 'polypeptide(L)'
;LLPRALLAGLHRFQTTRSIQDVSNTVKDVCETEADRMETELSIVRYIAWAIPSIGFLGTVRGIGTALGQAYQAVSGDIVGVTVSLGVAFNSTFVALVVSIFLMFLLHQLQLLQDRLVLDTQNYCDERLIRHLQVPDQAMT
;
A
#
# COMPACT_ATOMS: atom_id res chain seq x y z
N LEU A 1 8.16 2.64 14.32
CA LEU A 1 9.19 1.65 13.96
C LEU A 1 10.46 1.78 14.81
N LEU A 2 11.31 2.78 14.54
CA LEU A 2 12.64 2.93 15.16
C LEU A 2 12.74 2.75 16.69
N PRO A 3 11.98 3.47 17.54
CA PRO A 3 12.11 3.31 18.99
C PRO A 3 11.75 1.91 19.48
N ARG A 4 10.80 1.22 18.81
CA ARG A 4 10.44 -0.17 19.13
C ARG A 4 11.58 -1.12 18.80
N ALA A 5 12.19 -0.98 17.61
CA ALA A 5 13.32 -1.79 17.20
C ALA A 5 14.52 -1.62 18.15
N LEU A 6 14.84 -0.37 18.52
CA LEU A 6 15.91 -0.08 19.48
C LEU A 6 15.64 -0.68 20.86
N LEU A 7 14.44 -0.51 21.40
CA LEU A 7 14.08 -1.05 22.72
C LEU A 7 14.08 -2.59 22.72
N ALA A 8 13.54 -3.22 21.68
CA ALA A 8 13.54 -4.67 21.54
C ALA A 8 14.97 -5.23 21.47
N GLY A 9 15.84 -4.57 20.68
CA GLY A 9 17.25 -4.93 20.60
C GLY A 9 17.98 -4.81 21.94
N LEU A 10 17.80 -3.68 22.65
CA LEU A 10 18.40 -3.48 23.98
C LEU A 10 17.90 -4.48 25.02
N HIS A 11 16.60 -4.77 25.04
CA HIS A 11 16.02 -5.75 25.95
C HIS A 11 16.55 -7.16 25.67
N ARG A 12 16.73 -7.52 24.39
CA ARG A 12 17.36 -8.79 24.01
C ARG A 12 18.80 -8.86 24.49
N PHE A 13 19.57 -7.78 24.30
CA PHE A 13 20.96 -7.71 24.74
C PHE A 13 21.12 -7.92 26.25
N GLN A 14 20.23 -7.32 27.05
CA GLN A 14 20.24 -7.49 28.51
C GLN A 14 20.07 -8.94 28.94
N THR A 15 19.31 -9.72 28.18
CA THR A 15 19.00 -11.12 28.51
C THR A 15 20.05 -12.08 27.99
N THR A 16 20.47 -11.94 26.72
CA THR A 16 21.36 -12.93 26.07
C THR A 16 22.82 -12.54 26.06
N ARG A 17 23.14 -11.24 26.22
CA ARG A 17 24.49 -10.66 26.05
C ARG A 17 25.16 -11.03 24.71
N SER A 18 24.35 -11.39 23.71
CA SER A 18 24.81 -11.79 22.38
C SER A 18 24.43 -10.72 21.36
N ILE A 19 25.44 -10.17 20.67
CA ILE A 19 25.23 -9.16 19.62
C ILE A 19 24.44 -9.75 18.45
N GLN A 20 24.64 -11.03 18.13
CA GLN A 20 23.91 -11.73 17.06
C GLN A 20 22.41 -11.80 17.37
N ASP A 21 22.04 -12.10 18.62
CA ASP A 21 20.64 -12.18 19.01
C ASP A 21 19.94 -10.82 18.92
N VAL A 22 20.67 -9.75 19.21
CA VAL A 22 20.16 -8.38 19.06
C VAL A 22 19.92 -8.05 17.60
N SER A 23 20.89 -8.35 16.73
CA SER A 23 20.76 -8.16 15.27
C SER A 23 19.53 -8.88 14.72
N ASN A 24 19.39 -10.17 15.07
CA ASN A 24 18.23 -10.97 14.66
C ASN A 24 16.92 -10.36 15.19
N THR A 25 16.87 -9.97 16.47
CA THR A 25 15.65 -9.39 17.07
C THR A 25 15.25 -8.07 16.41
N VAL A 26 16.21 -7.19 16.12
CA VAL A 26 15.96 -5.92 15.41
C VAL A 26 15.40 -6.20 14.02
N LYS A 27 16.00 -7.14 13.30
CA LYS A 27 15.55 -7.55 11.96
C LYS A 27 14.12 -8.10 12.01
N ASP A 28 13.84 -9.03 12.92
CA ASP A 28 12.51 -9.63 13.10
C ASP A 28 11.43 -8.59 13.39
N VAL A 29 11.74 -7.59 14.25
CA VAL A 29 10.80 -6.49 14.55
C VAL A 29 10.55 -5.62 13.33
N CYS A 30 11.59 -5.32 12.55
CA CYS A 30 11.43 -4.51 11.33
C CYS A 30 10.63 -5.26 10.26
N GLU A 31 10.88 -6.56 10.06
CA GLU A 31 10.12 -7.42 9.14
C GLU A 31 8.65 -7.53 9.58
N THR A 32 8.40 -7.79 10.86
CA THR A 32 7.02 -7.88 11.39
C THR A 32 6.22 -6.58 11.17
N GLU A 33 6.85 -5.43 11.37
CA GLU A 33 6.18 -4.15 11.16
C GLU A 33 6.02 -3.83 9.66
N ALA A 34 6.94 -4.27 8.79
CA ALA A 34 6.76 -4.19 7.33
C ALA A 34 5.54 -5.01 6.88
N ASP A 35 5.42 -6.27 7.32
CA ASP A 35 4.29 -7.14 7.01
C ASP A 35 2.96 -6.54 7.49
N ARG A 36 2.99 -5.91 8.67
CA ARG A 36 1.83 -5.20 9.20
C ARG A 36 1.44 -4.01 8.32
N MET A 37 2.41 -3.19 7.91
CA MET A 37 2.17 -2.05 7.02
C MET A 37 1.62 -2.50 5.66
N GLU A 38 2.12 -3.61 5.11
CA GLU A 38 1.60 -4.22 3.89
C GLU A 38 0.15 -4.71 4.07
N THR A 39 -0.14 -5.35 5.20
CA THR A 39 -1.49 -5.85 5.53
C THR A 39 -2.49 -4.70 5.63
N GLU A 40 -2.13 -3.62 6.34
CA GLU A 40 -2.96 -2.42 6.47
C GLU A 40 -3.17 -1.72 5.11
N LEU A 41 -2.15 -1.70 4.23
CA LEU A 41 -2.27 -1.13 2.89
C LEU A 41 -3.07 -2.00 1.92
N SER A 42 -3.17 -3.31 2.18
CA SER A 42 -3.83 -4.28 1.30
C SER A 42 -5.31 -3.95 1.05
N ILE A 43 -6.05 -3.54 2.07
CA ILE A 43 -7.46 -3.14 1.90
C ILE A 43 -7.60 -1.89 1.04
N VAL A 44 -6.68 -0.93 1.20
CA VAL A 44 -6.67 0.31 0.41
C VAL A 44 -6.39 -0.02 -1.07
N ARG A 45 -5.42 -0.90 -1.33
CA ARG A 45 -5.10 -1.40 -2.67
C ARG A 45 -6.27 -2.17 -3.29
N TYR A 46 -6.98 -2.96 -2.50
CA TYR A 46 -8.18 -3.67 -2.96
C TYR A 46 -9.28 -2.69 -3.41
N ILE A 47 -9.56 -1.66 -2.61
CA ILE A 47 -10.54 -0.62 -2.97
C ILE A 47 -10.08 0.13 -4.22
N ALA A 48 -8.81 0.52 -4.30
CA ALA A 48 -8.24 1.20 -5.45
C ALA A 48 -8.39 0.40 -6.75
N TRP A 49 -8.15 -0.91 -6.67
CA TRP A 49 -8.32 -1.86 -7.78
C TRP A 49 -9.79 -1.97 -8.24
N ALA A 50 -10.76 -1.77 -7.35
CA ALA A 50 -12.18 -1.85 -7.70
C ALA A 50 -12.68 -0.61 -8.49
N ILE A 51 -12.01 0.54 -8.40
CA ILE A 51 -12.47 1.81 -9.02
C ILE A 51 -12.67 1.67 -10.54
N PRO A 52 -11.71 1.14 -11.33
CA PRO A 52 -11.91 0.93 -12.77
C PRO A 52 -13.10 0.01 -13.09
N SER A 53 -13.27 -1.06 -12.32
CA SER A 53 -14.37 -2.02 -12.49
C SER A 53 -15.74 -1.38 -12.23
N ILE A 54 -15.83 -0.49 -11.23
CA ILE A 54 -17.04 0.30 -10.97
C ILE A 54 -17.30 1.28 -12.12
N GLY A 55 -16.26 1.93 -12.64
CA GLY A 55 -16.35 2.77 -13.84
C GLY A 55 -16.87 2.00 -15.06
N PHE A 56 -16.38 0.78 -15.27
CA PHE A 56 -16.85 -0.11 -16.34
C PHE A 56 -18.32 -0.50 -16.14
N LEU A 57 -18.75 -0.79 -14.91
CA LEU A 57 -20.15 -1.06 -14.59
C LEU A 57 -21.06 0.12 -14.95
N GLY A 58 -20.60 1.36 -14.72
CA GLY A 58 -21.28 2.58 -15.19
C GLY A 58 -21.47 2.60 -16.70
N THR A 59 -20.45 2.21 -17.47
CA THR A 59 -20.55 2.06 -18.93
C THR A 59 -21.52 0.97 -19.35
N VAL A 60 -21.46 -0.22 -18.73
CA VAL A 60 -22.39 -1.32 -19.02
C VAL A 60 -23.84 -0.89 -18.80
N ARG A 61 -24.11 -0.17 -17.70
CA ARG A 61 -25.43 0.39 -17.40
C ARG A 61 -25.87 1.43 -18.44
N GLY A 62 -25.01 2.39 -18.79
CA GLY A 62 -25.38 3.46 -19.71
C GLY A 62 -25.59 2.95 -21.14
N ILE A 63 -24.78 1.99 -21.59
CA ILE A 63 -24.99 1.30 -22.87
C ILE A 63 -26.30 0.50 -22.84
N GLY A 64 -26.58 -0.25 -21.77
CA GLY A 64 -27.85 -0.98 -21.64
C GLY A 64 -29.08 -0.06 -21.72
N THR A 65 -28.99 1.13 -21.11
CA THR A 65 -30.05 2.16 -21.18
C THR A 65 -30.21 2.69 -22.60
N ALA A 66 -29.10 2.98 -23.28
CA ALA A 66 -29.10 3.46 -24.65
C ALA A 66 -29.70 2.44 -25.63
N LEU A 67 -29.38 1.16 -25.47
CA LEU A 67 -29.95 0.08 -26.27
C LEU A 67 -31.47 -0.06 -26.06
N GLY A 68 -31.97 0.20 -24.84
CA GLY A 68 -33.40 0.26 -24.56
C GLY A 68 -34.13 1.36 -25.35
N GLN A 69 -33.43 2.42 -25.75
CA GLN A 69 -33.94 3.53 -26.55
C GLN A 69 -33.63 3.40 -28.04
N ALA A 70 -33.06 2.27 -28.49
CA ALA A 70 -32.61 2.10 -29.87
C ALA A 70 -33.74 2.29 -30.90
N TYR A 71 -34.98 1.89 -30.57
CA TYR A 71 -36.13 2.09 -31.46
C TYR A 71 -36.43 3.58 -31.71
N GLN A 72 -36.31 4.41 -30.68
CA GLN A 72 -36.51 5.87 -30.79
C GLN A 72 -35.43 6.50 -31.68
N ALA A 73 -34.18 6.05 -31.54
CA ALA A 73 -33.09 6.48 -32.40
C ALA A 73 -33.31 6.11 -33.87
N VAL A 74 -33.82 4.91 -34.16
CA VAL A 74 -34.19 4.50 -35.52
C VAL A 74 -35.33 5.37 -36.08
N SER A 75 -36.25 5.82 -35.24
CA SER A 75 -37.32 6.75 -35.64
C SER A 75 -36.87 8.22 -35.79
N GLY A 76 -35.58 8.51 -35.57
CA GLY A 76 -34.98 9.84 -35.75
C GLY A 76 -34.71 10.62 -34.46
N ASP A 77 -35.15 10.13 -33.30
CA ASP A 77 -34.87 10.73 -32.00
C ASP A 77 -33.68 10.06 -31.32
N ILE A 78 -32.50 10.61 -31.57
CA ILE A 78 -31.23 10.09 -31.03
C ILE A 78 -30.86 10.66 -29.66
N VAL A 79 -31.60 11.65 -29.15
CA VAL A 79 -31.19 12.45 -27.97
C VAL A 79 -31.00 11.55 -26.75
N GLY A 80 -31.92 10.63 -26.49
CA GLY A 80 -31.83 9.70 -25.37
C GLY A 80 -30.59 8.78 -25.43
N VAL A 81 -30.31 8.25 -26.62
CA VAL A 81 -29.15 7.38 -26.87
C VAL A 81 -27.84 8.14 -26.66
N THR A 82 -27.73 9.36 -27.21
CA THR A 82 -26.54 10.20 -27.08
C THR A 82 -26.26 10.57 -25.63
N VAL A 83 -27.29 10.94 -24.86
CA VAL A 83 -27.13 11.26 -23.43
C VAL A 83 -26.69 10.02 -22.64
N SER A 84 -27.32 8.87 -22.88
CA SER A 84 -27.00 7.62 -22.17
C SER A 84 -25.57 7.13 -22.44
N LEU A 85 -25.10 7.20 -23.69
CA LEU A 85 -23.71 6.91 -24.04
C LEU A 85 -22.75 7.94 -23.44
N GLY A 86 -23.12 9.22 -23.42
CA GLY A 86 -22.31 10.28 -22.82
C GLY A 86 -22.04 10.03 -21.33
N VAL A 87 -23.09 9.64 -20.58
CA VAL A 87 -22.95 9.28 -19.16
C VAL A 87 -22.11 8.01 -18.98
N ALA A 88 -22.29 6.98 -19.84
CA ALA A 88 -21.47 5.78 -19.83
C ALA A 88 -19.97 6.14 -19.95
N PHE A 89 -19.59 6.82 -21.04
CA PHE A 89 -18.20 7.18 -21.28
C PHE A 89 -17.61 8.06 -20.18
N ASN A 90 -18.36 9.08 -19.72
CA ASN A 90 -17.87 9.98 -18.68
C ASN A 90 -17.64 9.23 -17.34
N SER A 91 -18.50 8.27 -17.00
CA SER A 91 -18.34 7.48 -15.78
C SER A 91 -17.04 6.67 -15.77
N THR A 92 -16.70 6.03 -16.90
CA THR A 92 -15.43 5.30 -17.03
C THR A 92 -14.23 6.23 -17.11
N PHE A 93 -14.33 7.34 -17.86
CA PHE A 93 -13.26 8.31 -17.96
C PHE A 93 -12.85 8.86 -16.59
N VAL A 94 -13.83 9.32 -15.80
CA VAL A 94 -13.58 9.83 -14.44
C VAL A 94 -13.00 8.73 -13.54
N ALA A 95 -13.54 7.52 -13.59
CA ALA A 95 -13.04 6.40 -12.79
C ALA A 95 -11.57 6.07 -13.12
N LEU A 96 -11.18 6.06 -14.39
CA LEU A 96 -9.80 5.79 -14.81
C LEU A 96 -8.85 6.91 -14.37
N VAL A 97 -9.23 8.18 -14.53
CA VAL A 97 -8.40 9.31 -14.10
C VAL A 97 -8.15 9.25 -12.58
N VAL A 98 -9.21 9.04 -11.80
CA VAL A 98 -9.10 8.89 -10.35
C VAL A 98 -8.26 7.67 -9.98
N SER A 99 -8.46 6.54 -10.66
CA SER A 99 -7.70 5.31 -10.40
C SER A 99 -6.21 5.49 -10.68
N ILE A 100 -5.83 6.12 -11.79
CA ILE A 100 -4.41 6.37 -12.13
C ILE A 100 -3.76 7.25 -11.07
N PHE A 101 -4.42 8.36 -10.71
CA PHE A 101 -3.92 9.28 -9.70
C PHE A 101 -3.77 8.60 -8.34
N LEU A 102 -4.78 7.85 -7.91
CA LEU A 102 -4.78 7.16 -6.62
C LEU A 102 -3.73 6.03 -6.58
N MET A 103 -3.61 5.24 -7.65
CA MET A 103 -2.58 4.18 -7.74
C MET A 103 -1.17 4.77 -7.69
N PHE A 104 -0.94 5.93 -8.31
CA PHE A 104 0.33 6.64 -8.18
C PHE A 104 0.61 7.02 -6.72
N LEU A 105 -0.35 7.58 -6.00
CA LEU A 105 -0.17 7.93 -4.59
C LEU A 105 0.09 6.70 -3.71
N LEU A 106 -0.61 5.59 -3.95
CA LEU A 106 -0.38 4.33 -3.23
C LEU A 106 1.02 3.79 -3.47
N HIS A 107 1.51 3.85 -4.70
CA HIS A 107 2.87 3.46 -5.02
C HIS A 107 3.90 4.33 -4.30
N GLN A 108 3.71 5.65 -4.28
CA GLN A 108 4.59 6.56 -3.54
C GLN A 108 4.57 6.28 -2.04
N LEU A 109 3.40 5.98 -1.46
CA LEU A 109 3.29 5.59 -0.06
C LEU A 109 4.05 4.30 0.22
N GLN A 110 3.87 3.26 -0.60
CA GLN A 110 4.59 2.00 -0.47
C GLN A 110 6.11 2.21 -0.50
N LEU A 111 6.62 3.01 -1.44
CA LEU A 111 8.04 3.35 -1.49
C LEU A 111 8.55 4.04 -0.21
N LEU A 112 7.73 4.89 0.42
CA LEU A 112 8.08 5.52 1.69
C LEU A 112 8.09 4.51 2.85
N GLN A 113 7.16 3.55 2.86
CA GLN A 113 7.11 2.48 3.86
C GLN A 113 8.35 1.58 3.76
N ASP A 114 8.71 1.15 2.55
CA ASP A 114 9.89 0.32 2.30
C ASP A 114 11.17 1.03 2.73
N ARG A 115 11.30 2.32 2.41
CA ARG A 115 12.44 3.14 2.85
C ARG A 115 12.48 3.30 4.38
N LEU A 116 11.34 3.54 5.02
CA LEU A 116 11.28 3.68 6.49
C LEU A 116 11.78 2.43 7.21
N VAL A 117 11.43 1.24 6.69
CA VAL A 117 11.89 -0.05 7.23
C VAL A 117 13.39 -0.20 7.05
N LEU A 118 13.89 0.02 5.83
CA LEU A 118 15.30 -0.08 5.51
C LEU A 118 16.16 0.91 6.32
N ASP A 119 15.74 2.17 6.41
CA ASP A 119 16.43 3.21 7.18
C ASP A 119 16.48 2.87 8.67
N THR A 120 15.42 2.26 9.19
CA THR A 120 15.38 1.82 10.60
C THR A 120 16.31 0.65 10.87
N GLN A 121 16.36 -0.35 9.97
CA GLN A 121 17.32 -1.45 10.07
C GLN A 121 18.75 -0.92 10.02
N ASN A 122 19.08 -0.11 9.01
CA ASN A 122 20.40 0.50 8.86
C ASN A 122 20.79 1.34 10.09
N TYR A 123 19.86 2.13 10.63
CA TYR A 123 20.12 2.91 11.84
C TYR A 123 20.46 2.02 13.03
N CYS A 124 19.72 0.93 13.23
CA CYS A 124 19.99 0.01 14.33
C CYS A 124 21.35 -0.68 14.14
N ASP A 125 21.68 -1.12 12.92
CA ASP A 125 22.97 -1.75 12.63
C ASP A 125 24.14 -0.79 12.88
N GLU A 126 24.05 0.44 12.38
CA GLU A 126 25.14 1.41 12.49
C GLU A 126 25.28 2.05 13.87
N ARG A 127 24.15 2.34 14.54
CA ARG A 127 24.15 3.12 15.78
C ARG A 127 23.94 2.28 17.03
N LEU A 128 23.19 1.19 16.97
CA LEU A 128 23.01 0.30 18.12
C LEU A 128 24.05 -0.81 18.10
N ILE A 129 24.06 -1.65 17.07
CA ILE A 129 24.84 -2.90 17.05
C ILE A 129 26.35 -2.62 17.13
N ARG A 130 26.85 -1.65 16.35
CA ARG A 130 28.28 -1.28 16.38
C ARG A 130 28.79 -0.78 17.74
N HIS A 131 27.91 -0.29 18.62
CA HIS A 131 28.29 0.21 19.94
C HIS A 131 28.04 -0.79 21.07
N LEU A 132 27.45 -1.95 20.78
CA LEU A 132 27.31 -3.02 21.77
C LEU A 132 28.67 -3.69 22.00
N GLN A 133 29.07 -3.76 23.27
CA GLN A 133 30.27 -4.46 23.69
C GLN A 133 29.88 -5.56 24.67
N VAL A 134 30.35 -6.77 24.40
CA VAL A 134 30.26 -7.86 25.38
C VAL A 134 31.43 -7.65 26.34
N PRO A 135 31.20 -7.41 27.65
CA PRO A 135 32.30 -7.27 28.59
C PRO A 135 33.08 -8.58 28.62
N ASP A 136 34.40 -8.52 28.39
CA ASP A 136 35.29 -9.66 28.59
C ASP A 136 35.08 -10.17 30.02
N GLN A 137 34.73 -11.45 30.16
CA GLN A 137 34.85 -12.13 31.42
C GLN A 137 36.34 -12.18 31.74
N ALA A 138 36.80 -11.22 32.54
CA ALA A 138 38.14 -11.26 33.11
C ALA A 138 38.30 -12.61 33.80
N MET A 139 39.24 -13.41 33.28
CA MET A 139 39.74 -14.63 33.91
C MET A 139 40.15 -14.27 35.36
N THR A 140 39.36 -14.72 36.33
CA THR A 140 39.76 -14.85 37.73
C THR A 140 39.29 -16.20 38.24
#